data_AF-A0A2V8PB76-F1
#
_entry.id   AF-A0A2V8PB76-F1
#
_cell.length_a   1.000
_cell.length_b   1.000
_cell.length_c   1.000
_cell.angle_alpha   90.00
_cell.angle_beta   90.00
_cell.angle_gamma   90.00
#
_symmetry.space_group_name_H-M   'P 1'
#
loop_
_entity.id
_entity.type
_entity.pdbx_description
1 polymer ?
#
loop_
_entity_poly.entity_id
_entity_poly.type
_entity_poly.pdbx_seq_one_letter_code
_entity_poly.pdbx_strand_id
1 'polypeptide(L)' 'MACSLALACIAFAQKGDVRQANRLAVVEAERAFARAAATKGTRDAFLEFLAGDGIIFQPGPVNGKQFWQARASRKGLLS' A
#
# COMPACT_ATOMS: atom_id res chain seq x y z
N MET A 1 -38.51 -4.92 -31.72
CA MET A 1 -37.82 -3.72 -31.22
C MET A 1 -37.60 -3.79 -29.70
N ALA A 2 -37.02 -4.90 -29.20
CA ALA A 2 -36.85 -5.16 -27.76
C ALA A 2 -35.43 -5.62 -27.37
N CYS A 3 -34.53 -5.84 -28.34
CA CYS A 3 -33.13 -6.20 -28.06
C CYS A 3 -32.25 -4.98 -27.69
N SER A 4 -32.71 -3.75 -27.94
CA SER A 4 -31.89 -2.55 -27.72
C SER A 4 -31.91 -2.04 -26.26
N LEU A 5 -32.83 -2.51 -25.41
CA LEU A 5 -32.94 -2.05 -24.01
C LEU A 5 -32.09 -2.88 -23.02
N ALA A 6 -31.64 -4.08 -23.40
CA ALA A 6 -30.89 -4.96 -22.50
C ALA A 6 -29.42 -4.56 -22.32
N LEU A 7 -28.87 -3.73 -23.22
CA LEU A 7 -27.43 -3.39 -23.20
C LEU A 7 -27.07 -2.30 -22.18
N ALA A 8 -28.04 -1.56 -21.64
CA ALA A 8 -27.77 -0.45 -20.71
C ALA A 8 -27.58 -0.89 -19.24
N CYS A 9 -28.07 -2.08 -18.85
CA CYS A 9 -28.04 -2.52 -17.45
C CYS A 9 -26.71 -3.15 -17.00
N ILE A 10 -25.82 -3.55 -17.94
CA ILE A 10 -24.56 -4.22 -17.60
C ILE A 10 -23.47 -3.22 -17.19
N ALA A 11 -23.60 -1.93 -17.55
CA ALA A 11 -22.56 -0.92 -17.32
C ALA A 11 -22.39 -0.48 -15.85
N PHE A 12 -23.37 -0.70 -14.97
CA PHE A 12 -23.31 -0.26 -13.57
C PHE A 12 -22.82 -1.33 -12.59
N ALA A 13 -22.73 -2.61 -12.98
CA ALA A 13 -22.35 -3.71 -12.11
C ALA A 13 -20.82 -3.90 -11.96
N GLN A 14 -20.01 -3.41 -12.92
CA GLN A 14 -18.56 -3.63 -12.93
C GLN A 14 -17.78 -2.78 -11.89
N LYS A 15 -18.41 -1.75 -11.32
CA LYS A 15 -17.74 -0.80 -10.39
C LYS A 15 -17.54 -1.36 -8.98
N GLY A 16 -18.30 -2.39 -8.59
CA GLY A 16 -18.23 -3.02 -7.26
C GLY A 16 -16.98 -3.90 -7.08
N ASP A 17 -16.59 -4.64 -8.12
CA ASP A 17 -15.54 -5.66 -8.05
C ASP A 17 -14.13 -5.04 -7.94
N VAL A 18 -13.71 -4.26 -8.94
CA VAL A 18 -12.36 -3.65 -8.96
C VAL A 18 -12.11 -2.74 -7.76
N ARG A 19 -13.13 -1.97 -7.33
CA ARG A 19 -12.99 -1.10 -6.16
C ARG A 19 -12.85 -1.91 -4.87
N GLN A 20 -13.55 -3.02 -4.76
CA GLN A 20 -13.43 -3.91 -3.61
C GLN A 20 -12.08 -4.62 -3.60
N ALA A 21 -11.64 -5.15 -4.75
CA ALA A 21 -10.32 -5.75 -4.93
C ALA A 21 -9.21 -4.75 -4.54
N ASN A 22 -9.28 -3.50 -5.03
CA ASN A 22 -8.29 -2.47 -4.68
C ASN A 22 -8.25 -2.17 -3.17
N ARG A 23 -9.41 -2.11 -2.49
CA ARG A 23 -9.43 -1.92 -1.02
C ARG A 23 -8.79 -3.11 -0.29
N LEU A 24 -9.11 -4.32 -0.71
CA LEU A 24 -8.54 -5.54 -0.11
C LEU A 24 -7.03 -5.60 -0.33
N ALA A 25 -6.54 -5.17 -1.50
CA ALA A 25 -5.11 -5.10 -1.79
C ALA A 25 -4.37 -4.15 -0.84
N VAL A 26 -4.93 -2.98 -0.53
CA VAL A 26 -4.34 -2.04 0.45
C VAL A 26 -4.31 -2.65 1.84
N VAL A 27 -5.41 -3.29 2.28
CA VAL A 27 -5.47 -3.95 3.60
C VAL A 27 -4.42 -5.06 3.72
N GLU A 28 -4.24 -5.86 2.68
CA GLU A 28 -3.24 -6.92 2.71
C GLU A 28 -1.81 -6.36 2.67
N ALA A 29 -1.56 -5.30 1.90
CA ALA A 29 -0.28 -4.62 1.91
C ALA A 29 0.08 -4.07 3.31
N GLU A 30 -0.87 -3.43 3.99
CA GLU A 30 -0.69 -2.95 5.38
C GLU A 30 -0.41 -4.10 6.35
N ARG A 31 -1.13 -5.21 6.25
CA ARG A 31 -0.89 -6.41 7.08
C ARG A 31 0.48 -7.02 6.81
N ALA A 32 0.90 -7.08 5.54
CA ALA A 32 2.22 -7.58 5.16
C ALA A 32 3.34 -6.69 5.72
N PHE A 33 3.18 -5.37 5.62
CA PHE A 33 4.09 -4.40 6.25
C PHE A 33 4.16 -4.59 7.76
N ALA A 34 3.02 -4.70 8.46
CA ALA A 34 2.99 -4.89 9.91
C ALA A 34 3.71 -6.17 10.36
N ARG A 35 3.53 -7.28 9.62
CA ARG A 35 4.26 -8.53 9.87
C ARG A 35 5.77 -8.36 9.63
N ALA A 36 6.16 -7.66 8.57
CA ALA A 36 7.57 -7.36 8.30
C ALA A 36 8.19 -6.49 9.39
N ALA A 37 7.49 -5.45 9.85
CA ALA A 37 7.96 -4.57 10.92
C ALA A 37 8.12 -5.35 12.24
N ALA A 38 7.21 -6.28 12.55
CA ALA A 38 7.29 -7.12 13.75
C ALA A 38 8.47 -8.11 13.72
N THR A 39 8.85 -8.59 12.54
CA THR A 39 9.87 -9.64 12.39
C THR A 39 11.26 -9.08 12.07
N LYS A 40 11.34 -8.04 11.25
CA LYS A 40 12.56 -7.43 10.72
C LYS A 40 12.88 -6.07 11.34
N GLY A 41 11.91 -5.41 11.97
CA GLY A 41 12.01 -4.05 12.46
C GLY A 41 11.48 -3.01 11.47
N THR A 42 11.14 -1.84 12.00
CA THR A 42 10.45 -0.78 11.23
C THR A 42 11.27 -0.27 10.04
N ARG A 43 12.58 -0.06 10.22
CA ARG A 43 13.46 0.41 9.14
C ARG A 43 13.41 -0.53 7.92
N ASP A 44 13.63 -1.82 8.15
CA ASP A 44 13.77 -2.78 7.06
C ASP A 44 12.42 -3.04 6.39
N ALA A 45 11.32 -3.01 7.16
CA ALA A 45 9.98 -3.03 6.59
C ALA A 45 9.71 -1.82 5.67
N PHE A 46 10.14 -0.60 6.05
CA PHE A 46 9.99 0.55 5.16
C PHE A 46 10.85 0.43 3.90
N LEU A 47 12.08 -0.10 3.99
CA LEU A 47 12.92 -0.29 2.81
C LEU A 47 12.33 -1.30 1.81
N GLU A 48 11.64 -2.32 2.32
CA GLU A 48 10.95 -3.36 1.55
C GLU A 48 9.66 -2.85 0.89
N PHE A 49 8.80 -2.15 1.64
CA PHE A 49 7.44 -1.83 1.18
C PHE A 49 7.25 -0.40 0.64
N LEU A 50 8.09 0.57 1.02
CA LEU A 50 7.90 1.95 0.57
C LEU A 50 8.17 2.06 -0.95
N ALA A 51 7.40 2.88 -1.65
CA ALA A 51 7.69 3.21 -3.05
C ALA A 51 9.04 3.94 -3.18
N GLY A 52 9.70 3.81 -4.33
CA GLY A 52 11.03 4.44 -4.56
C GLY A 52 11.00 5.97 -4.46
N ASP A 53 9.87 6.56 -4.86
CA ASP A 53 9.53 7.99 -4.80
C ASP A 53 8.65 8.34 -3.59
N GLY A 54 8.46 7.40 -2.66
CA GLY A 54 7.64 7.61 -1.47
C GLY A 54 8.18 8.75 -0.59
N ILE A 55 7.29 9.66 -0.19
CA ILE A 55 7.60 10.79 0.67
C ILE A 55 7.16 10.50 2.11
N ILE A 56 8.02 10.78 3.09
CA ILE A 56 7.68 10.79 4.52
C ILE A 56 7.94 12.18 5.11
N PHE A 57 7.40 12.44 6.30
CA PHE A 57 7.55 13.73 6.98
C PHE A 57 8.45 13.60 8.21
N GLN A 58 9.65 14.19 8.15
CA GLN A 58 10.66 14.13 9.22
C GLN A 58 11.63 15.34 9.23
N PRO A 59 11.27 16.50 9.84
CA PRO A 59 9.90 16.99 10.06
C PRO A 59 9.23 17.49 8.76
N GLY A 60 10.02 17.84 7.73
CA GLY A 60 9.53 18.20 6.39
C GLY A 60 9.44 16.99 5.44
N PRO A 61 8.89 17.18 4.22
CA PRO A 61 8.81 16.12 3.23
C PRO A 61 10.21 15.72 2.72
N VAL A 62 10.53 14.44 2.81
CA VAL A 62 11.79 13.87 2.32
C VAL A 62 11.53 12.55 1.59
N ASN A 63 12.43 12.13 0.70
CA ASN A 63 12.38 10.79 0.13
C ASN A 63 12.58 9.75 1.24
N GLY A 64 11.58 8.90 1.45
CA GLY A 64 11.58 7.99 2.57
C GLY A 64 12.57 6.84 2.44
N LYS A 65 12.83 6.33 1.22
CA LYS A 65 13.87 5.28 1.06
C LYS A 65 15.24 5.81 1.40
N GLN A 66 15.61 6.98 0.90
CA GLN A 66 16.87 7.63 1.24
C GLN A 66 16.97 7.89 2.76
N PHE A 67 15.89 8.36 3.37
CA PHE A 67 15.84 8.58 4.83
C PHE A 67 16.07 7.29 5.64
N TRP A 68 15.38 6.20 5.29
CA TRP A 68 15.49 4.93 6.02
C TRP A 68 16.82 4.22 5.76
N GLN A 69 17.40 4.36 4.56
CA GLN A 69 18.71 3.80 4.22
C GLN A 69 19.81 4.38 5.12
N ALA A 70 19.77 5.69 5.39
CA ALA A 70 20.75 6.39 6.22
C ALA A 70 20.72 6.00 7.71
N ARG A 71 19.63 5.39 8.19
CA ARG A 71 19.51 4.94 9.58
C ARG A 71 20.24 3.61 9.79
N ALA A 72 20.81 3.41 10.98
CA ALA A 72 21.37 2.12 11.36
C ALA A 72 20.27 1.07 11.53
N SER A 73 20.53 -0.17 11.10
CA SER A 73 19.64 -1.30 11.40
C SER A 73 19.70 -1.61 12.89
N ARG A 74 18.53 -1.73 13.52
CA ARG A 74 18.42 -2.25 14.88
C ARG A 74 17.34 -3.34 14.88
N LYS A 75 17.54 -4.37 15.70
CA LYS A 75 16.52 -5.41 15.89
C LYS A 75 15.50 -4.89 16.91
N GLY A 76 14.23 -4.83 16.52
CA GLY A 76 13.12 -4.47 17.42
C GLY A 76 11.99 -3.75 16.71
N LEU A 77 10.76 -3.89 17.21
CA LEU A 77 9.56 -3.31 16.61
C LEU A 77 9.63 -1.78 16.51
N LEU A 78 10.23 -1.12 17.52
CA LEU A 78 10.34 0.34 17.63
C LEU A 78 11.76 0.84 17.39
N SER A 79 12.55 0.09 16.63
CA SER A 79 13.95 0.42 16.42
C SER A 79 14.12 1.55 15.41
#